data_AF-A0A2W4NRH3-F1
#
_entry.id   AF-A0A2W4NRH3-F1
#
_cell.length_a   1.000
_cell.length_b   1.000
_cell.length_c   1.000
_cell.angle_alpha   90.00
_cell.angle_beta   90.00
_cell.angle_gamma   90.00
#
_symmetry.space_group_name_H-M   'P 1'
#
loop_
_entity.id
_entity.type
_entity.pdbx_description
1 polymer ?
#
loop_
_entity_poly.entity_id
_entity_poly.type
_entity_poly.pdbx_seq_one_letter_code
_entity_poly.pdbx_strand_id
1 'polypeptide(L)'
;MAARLSLSLTFPASSPATGAALARACAALERSLGLPLIVPEEAEALPPEQAVMAIARRSGVRVRRVSLKPGWHRRDCGPLLAFTAAGEPVALAPRLGRPYRMYAPSSGWRALTSRDAALPGANAYLFYRPLPKRPLSARDLLSFAAEGLRADFALLNGIALAGAALGLLLPVITGALFDRVLPAGDHAQLALLGALLLAGVVLAAAFNALCSLLVLRVEGRLDATLQPALFDRLLRLPAAFFRSTTAGDLSERALGIGSVKLILSDALTNGLLSAAISLFNLILLLAYEPALALPGAVLYAGVLGGVGVAGA
;
A
#
# COMPACT_ATOMS: atom_id res chain seq x y z
N MET A 1 -24.28 -17.04 44.10
CA MET A 1 -22.82 -16.82 43.97
C MET A 1 -22.51 -16.57 42.49
N ALA A 2 -22.48 -15.28 42.13
CA ALA A 2 -21.83 -14.60 41.00
C ALA A 2 -22.09 -15.10 39.55
N ALA A 3 -23.03 -14.52 38.78
CA ALA A 3 -23.00 -13.21 38.09
C ALA A 3 -22.28 -13.25 36.71
N ARG A 4 -23.03 -13.64 35.66
CA ARG A 4 -22.71 -13.31 34.26
C ARG A 4 -23.38 -11.99 33.92
N LEU A 5 -22.60 -10.91 33.88
CA LEU A 5 -23.02 -9.61 33.36
C LEU A 5 -23.10 -9.66 31.84
N SER A 6 -24.27 -9.99 31.32
CA SER A 6 -24.66 -9.70 29.94
C SER A 6 -24.99 -8.21 29.83
N LEU A 7 -24.01 -7.39 29.46
CA LEU A 7 -24.24 -6.00 29.06
C LEU A 7 -24.81 -5.99 27.64
N SER A 8 -26.11 -6.24 27.53
CA SER A 8 -26.92 -5.86 26.38
C SER A 8 -27.02 -4.34 26.34
N LEU A 9 -26.13 -3.70 25.58
CA LEU A 9 -26.27 -2.30 25.22
C LEU A 9 -27.39 -2.18 24.18
N THR A 10 -28.61 -2.03 24.68
CA THR A 10 -29.76 -1.56 23.91
C THR A 10 -29.49 -0.10 23.55
N PHE A 11 -29.12 0.15 22.29
CA PHE A 11 -29.10 1.51 21.74
C PHE A 11 -30.54 2.03 21.69
N PRO A 12 -30.87 3.20 22.26
CA PRO A 12 -32.17 3.79 22.06
C PRO A 12 -32.31 4.18 20.59
N ALA A 13 -33.43 3.78 20.00
CA ALA A 13 -33.85 4.27 18.70
C ALA A 13 -34.21 5.75 18.81
N SER A 14 -33.36 6.63 18.29
CA SER A 14 -33.72 8.00 17.97
C SER A 14 -33.32 8.29 16.52
N SER A 15 -34.31 8.49 15.65
CA SER A 15 -34.06 9.10 14.34
C SER A 15 -33.88 10.61 14.51
N PRO A 16 -32.73 11.16 14.06
CA PRO A 16 -32.76 12.36 13.24
C PRO A 16 -31.87 12.16 12.01
N ALA A 17 -32.48 12.04 10.83
CA ALA A 17 -31.82 11.58 9.60
C ALA A 17 -30.74 12.54 9.01
N THR A 18 -30.53 13.72 9.59
CA THR A 18 -29.58 14.72 9.07
C THR A 18 -28.30 14.81 9.91
N GLY A 19 -28.31 14.45 11.19
CA GLY A 19 -27.14 14.42 12.11
C GLY A 19 -26.25 13.18 12.00
N ALA A 20 -26.44 12.38 10.93
CA ALA A 20 -25.77 11.10 10.72
C ALA A 20 -25.07 11.04 9.37
N ALA A 21 -25.25 12.03 8.50
CA ALA A 21 -24.72 11.99 7.13
C ALA A 21 -23.20 12.15 7.15
N LEU A 22 -22.70 13.16 7.87
CA LEU A 22 -21.28 13.43 8.03
C LEU A 22 -20.60 12.30 8.80
N ALA A 23 -21.21 11.86 9.91
CA ALA A 23 -20.72 10.72 10.69
C ALA A 23 -20.60 9.44 9.85
N ARG A 24 -21.62 9.10 9.04
CA ARG A 24 -21.57 7.92 8.14
C ARG A 24 -20.51 8.06 7.05
N ALA A 25 -20.34 9.25 6.46
CA ALA A 25 -19.30 9.49 5.48
C ALA A 25 -17.90 9.35 6.09
N CYS A 26 -17.68 9.90 7.28
CA CYS A 26 -16.44 9.73 8.04
C CYS A 26 -16.19 8.26 8.39
N ALA A 27 -17.18 7.54 8.92
CA ALA A 27 -17.09 6.11 9.24
C ALA A 27 -16.75 5.25 7.99
N ALA A 28 -17.29 5.60 6.82
CA ALA A 28 -16.95 4.94 5.57
C ALA A 28 -15.47 5.17 5.19
N LEU A 29 -14.93 6.36 5.48
CA LEU A 29 -13.53 6.72 5.25
C LEU A 29 -12.55 6.02 6.21
N GLU A 30 -12.93 5.74 7.45
CA GLU A 30 -12.04 5.19 8.49
C GLU A 30 -11.26 3.95 8.03
N ARG A 31 -11.93 2.98 7.39
CA ARG A 31 -11.27 1.77 6.87
C ARG A 31 -10.26 2.06 5.76
N SER A 32 -10.52 3.10 4.96
CA SER A 32 -9.61 3.49 3.87
C SER A 32 -8.47 4.36 4.39
N LEU A 33 -8.66 5.09 5.49
CA LEU A 33 -7.67 5.92 6.16
C LEU A 33 -6.82 5.17 7.20
N GLY A 34 -7.31 4.05 7.75
CA GLY A 34 -6.70 3.37 8.90
C GLY A 34 -6.73 4.21 10.18
N LEU A 35 -7.73 5.07 10.31
CA LEU A 35 -7.83 6.09 11.37
C LEU A 35 -9.29 6.22 11.82
N PRO A 36 -9.61 6.10 13.12
CA PRO A 36 -10.93 6.46 13.63
C PRO A 36 -11.14 7.98 13.57
N LEU A 37 -12.26 8.42 13.00
CA LEU A 37 -12.64 9.82 12.91
C LEU A 37 -13.77 10.10 13.90
N ILE A 38 -13.46 10.90 14.92
CA ILE A 38 -14.43 11.30 15.93
C ILE A 38 -15.17 12.53 15.43
N VAL A 39 -16.44 12.35 15.05
CA VAL A 39 -17.32 13.43 14.60
C VAL A 39 -18.10 13.99 15.79
N PRO A 40 -17.87 15.25 16.21
CA PRO A 40 -18.68 15.88 17.26
C PRO A 40 -20.07 16.22 16.72
N GLU A 41 -21.10 16.12 17.55
CA GLU A 41 -22.50 16.39 17.14
C GLU A 41 -22.69 17.78 16.53
N GLU A 42 -21.98 18.78 17.07
CA GLU A 42 -21.99 20.16 16.58
C GLU A 42 -21.47 20.29 15.15
N ALA A 43 -20.63 19.39 14.66
CA ALA A 43 -20.02 19.50 13.33
C ALA A 43 -21.04 19.44 12.20
N GLU A 44 -22.19 18.81 12.39
CA GLU A 44 -23.21 18.68 11.34
C GLU A 44 -23.93 20.01 11.05
N ALA A 45 -24.01 20.90 12.04
CA ALA A 45 -24.62 22.22 11.92
C ALA A 45 -23.63 23.28 11.39
N LEU A 46 -22.34 22.96 11.38
CA LEU A 46 -21.30 23.89 10.96
C LEU A 46 -21.11 23.89 9.43
N PRO A 47 -20.64 25.01 8.86
CA PRO A 47 -20.16 25.05 7.49
C PRO A 47 -19.11 23.95 7.24
N PRO A 48 -19.01 23.39 6.02
CA PRO A 48 -18.16 22.24 5.71
C PRO A 48 -16.70 22.36 6.21
N GLU A 49 -16.09 23.53 6.03
CA GLU A 49 -14.72 23.76 6.47
C GLU A 49 -14.58 23.73 8.00
N GLN A 50 -15.51 24.36 8.72
CA GLN A 50 -15.51 24.39 10.18
C GLN A 50 -15.84 23.02 10.78
N ALA A 51 -16.77 22.29 10.16
CA ALA A 51 -17.10 20.91 10.51
C ALA A 51 -15.88 19.99 10.41
N VAL A 52 -15.15 20.07 9.28
CA VAL A 52 -13.92 19.30 9.07
C VAL A 52 -12.84 19.66 10.09
N MET A 53 -12.67 20.94 10.40
CA MET A 53 -11.72 21.39 11.42
C MET A 53 -12.12 20.94 12.84
N ALA A 54 -13.41 20.85 13.15
CA ALA A 54 -13.90 20.30 14.41
C ALA A 54 -13.59 18.80 14.53
N ILE A 55 -13.84 18.02 13.46
CA ILE A 55 -13.48 16.60 13.37
C ILE A 55 -11.97 16.41 13.55
N ALA A 56 -11.16 17.19 12.83
CA ALA A 56 -9.70 17.11 12.89
C ALA A 56 -9.18 17.36 14.31
N ARG A 57 -9.68 18.41 14.97
CA ARG A 57 -9.33 18.74 16.37
C ARG A 57 -9.72 17.64 17.34
N ARG A 58 -10.96 17.14 17.25
CA ARG A 58 -11.46 16.08 18.16
C ARG A 58 -10.74 14.75 17.95
N SER A 59 -10.40 14.42 16.71
CA SER A 59 -9.67 13.21 16.36
C SER A 59 -8.15 13.34 16.58
N GLY A 60 -7.65 14.54 16.89
CA GLY A 60 -6.23 14.82 17.12
C GLY A 60 -5.35 14.75 15.87
N VAL A 61 -5.96 14.87 14.68
CA VAL A 61 -5.31 14.70 13.37
C VAL A 61 -5.17 16.02 12.63
N ARG A 62 -4.22 16.09 11.70
CA ARG A 62 -4.11 17.23 10.78
C ARG A 62 -4.98 17.02 9.56
N VAL A 63 -5.46 18.13 9.00
CA VAL A 63 -6.23 18.13 7.76
C VAL A 63 -5.60 19.09 6.75
N ARG A 64 -5.69 18.74 5.47
CA ARG A 64 -5.30 19.58 4.36
C ARG A 64 -6.45 19.72 3.38
N ARG A 65 -6.76 20.95 2.99
CA ARG A 65 -7.66 21.24 1.88
C ARG A 65 -6.92 21.03 0.56
N VAL A 66 -7.55 20.30 -0.35
CA VAL A 66 -7.05 20.01 -1.69
C VAL A 66 -8.09 20.45 -2.73
N SER A 67 -7.62 20.99 -3.85
CA SER A 67 -8.50 21.36 -4.96
C SER A 67 -8.57 20.22 -5.98
N LEU A 68 -9.79 19.80 -6.31
CA LEU A 68 -10.05 18.73 -7.26
C LEU A 68 -9.99 19.27 -8.69
N LYS A 69 -8.82 19.12 -9.34
CA LYS A 69 -8.61 19.50 -10.74
C LYS A 69 -9.31 18.51 -11.71
N PRO A 70 -9.63 18.90 -12.95
CA PRO A 70 -10.15 17.97 -13.95
C PRO A 70 -9.28 16.72 -14.08
N GLY A 71 -9.92 15.54 -14.08
CA GLY A 71 -9.22 14.26 -14.13
C GLY A 71 -8.57 13.77 -12.83
N TRP A 72 -8.84 14.43 -11.68
CA TRP A 72 -8.33 14.01 -10.37
C TRP A 72 -8.61 12.52 -10.07
N HIS A 73 -9.78 12.01 -10.46
CA HIS A 73 -10.21 10.62 -10.24
C HIS A 73 -9.39 9.56 -11.00
N ARG A 74 -8.54 9.97 -11.96
CA ARG A 74 -7.62 9.08 -12.69
C ARG A 74 -6.29 8.90 -11.98
N ARG A 75 -6.00 9.73 -10.97
CA ARG A 75 -4.76 9.68 -10.18
C ARG A 75 -5.08 9.17 -8.78
N ASP A 76 -4.10 8.58 -8.11
CA ASP A 76 -4.25 8.23 -6.70
C ASP A 76 -3.98 9.49 -5.85
N CYS A 77 -5.04 10.11 -5.36
CA CYS A 77 -5.03 11.25 -4.45
C CYS A 77 -5.30 10.84 -2.99
N GLY A 78 -5.30 9.54 -2.69
CA GLY A 78 -5.68 9.01 -1.37
C GLY A 78 -7.18 9.11 -1.08
N PRO A 79 -7.61 8.68 0.12
CA PRO A 79 -8.97 8.84 0.61
C PRO A 79 -9.27 10.30 0.96
N LEU A 80 -10.41 10.83 0.50
CA LEU A 80 -10.76 12.23 0.65
C LEU A 80 -12.18 12.35 1.19
N LEU A 81 -12.42 13.36 2.03
CA LEU A 81 -13.76 13.82 2.36
C LEU A 81 -14.06 15.06 1.51
N ALA A 82 -15.16 15.05 0.77
CA ALA A 82 -15.58 16.20 -0.02
C ALA A 82 -17.04 16.53 0.29
N PHE A 83 -17.50 17.67 -0.22
CA PHE A 83 -18.87 18.11 -0.07
C PHE A 83 -19.44 18.41 -1.46
N THR A 84 -20.70 18.04 -1.68
CA THR A 84 -21.39 18.41 -2.93
C THR A 84 -21.72 19.90 -2.94
N ALA A 85 -22.16 20.43 -4.09
CA ALA A 85 -22.64 21.81 -4.16
C ALA A 85 -23.81 22.09 -3.21
N ALA A 86 -24.60 21.07 -2.86
CA ALA A 86 -25.68 21.14 -1.89
C ALA A 86 -25.20 21.04 -0.42
N GLY A 87 -23.89 20.90 -0.18
CA GLY A 87 -23.32 20.75 1.15
C GLY A 87 -23.36 19.33 1.71
N GLU A 88 -23.75 18.33 0.91
CA GLU A 88 -23.80 16.95 1.39
C GLU A 88 -22.40 16.33 1.49
N PRO A 89 -22.05 15.68 2.60
CA PRO A 89 -20.74 15.05 2.77
C PRO A 89 -20.65 13.77 1.93
N VAL A 90 -19.57 13.66 1.16
CA VAL A 90 -19.24 12.49 0.35
C VAL A 90 -17.84 11.99 0.65
N ALA A 91 -17.72 10.69 0.86
CA ALA A 91 -16.46 10.02 1.11
C ALA A 91 -15.91 9.43 -0.19
N LEU A 92 -14.68 9.76 -0.53
CA LEU A 92 -13.99 9.30 -1.74
C LEU A 92 -12.85 8.39 -1.34
N ALA A 93 -12.75 7.21 -1.93
CA ALA A 93 -11.66 6.30 -1.65
C ALA A 93 -11.10 5.67 -2.94
N PRO A 94 -9.77 5.62 -3.10
CA PRO A 94 -9.13 4.96 -4.24
C PRO A 94 -9.28 3.45 -4.14
N ARG A 95 -9.21 2.77 -5.29
CA ARG A 95 -9.15 1.31 -5.37
C ARG A 95 -8.08 0.89 -6.38
N LEU A 96 -7.35 -0.18 -6.06
CA LEU A 96 -6.26 -0.67 -6.91
C LEU A 96 -6.79 -1.14 -8.27
N GLY A 97 -6.22 -0.62 -9.36
CA GLY A 97 -6.58 -0.95 -10.74
C GLY A 97 -8.02 -0.62 -11.13
N ARG A 98 -8.74 0.19 -10.32
CA ARG A 98 -10.16 0.49 -10.50
C ARG A 98 -10.41 2.00 -10.30
N PRO A 99 -11.50 2.55 -10.86
CA PRO A 99 -11.87 3.93 -10.58
C PRO A 99 -12.09 4.14 -9.09
N TYR A 100 -12.00 5.40 -8.67
CA TYR A 100 -12.39 5.83 -7.34
C TYR A 100 -13.80 5.32 -7.00
N ARG A 101 -14.03 5.05 -5.73
CA ARG A 101 -15.37 4.82 -5.20
C ARG A 101 -15.81 6.05 -4.41
N MET A 102 -17.09 6.37 -4.52
CA MET A 102 -17.75 7.41 -3.76
C MET A 102 -18.79 6.80 -2.85
N TYR A 103 -18.79 7.21 -1.60
CA TYR A 103 -19.82 6.91 -0.63
C TYR A 103 -20.69 8.15 -0.45
N ALA A 104 -21.98 8.01 -0.71
CA ALA A 104 -22.98 9.00 -0.34
C ALA A 104 -23.88 8.39 0.76
N PRO A 105 -24.23 9.15 1.82
CA PRO A 105 -25.04 8.63 2.92
C PRO A 105 -26.39 8.02 2.49
N SER A 106 -26.95 8.49 1.38
CA SER A 106 -28.23 8.03 0.82
C SER A 106 -28.14 6.75 -0.03
N SER A 107 -27.00 6.49 -0.67
CA SER A 107 -26.87 5.42 -1.67
C SER A 107 -25.72 4.43 -1.40
N GLY A 108 -24.93 4.67 -0.37
CA GLY A 108 -23.79 3.83 -0.01
C GLY A 108 -22.61 3.96 -0.98
N TRP A 109 -21.76 2.93 -1.04
CA TRP A 109 -20.59 2.90 -1.91
C TRP A 109 -20.98 2.61 -3.37
N ARG A 110 -20.57 3.49 -4.27
CA ARG A 110 -20.68 3.32 -5.73
C ARG A 110 -19.37 3.63 -6.43
N ALA A 111 -19.15 3.04 -7.60
CA ALA A 111 -18.01 3.41 -8.45
C ALA A 111 -18.22 4.83 -8.99
N LEU A 112 -17.19 5.66 -8.90
CA LEU A 112 -17.22 7.02 -9.42
C LEU A 112 -17.09 6.96 -10.95
N THR A 113 -18.11 7.44 -11.65
CA THR A 113 -18.04 7.62 -13.10
C THR A 113 -17.45 8.98 -13.46
N SER A 114 -16.99 9.16 -14.70
CA SER A 114 -16.49 10.46 -15.15
C SER A 114 -17.54 11.58 -15.07
N ARG A 115 -18.84 11.22 -15.15
CA ARG A 115 -19.96 12.16 -14.95
C ARG A 115 -20.11 12.57 -13.49
N ASP A 116 -19.85 11.63 -12.58
CA ASP A 116 -19.90 11.88 -11.13
C ASP A 116 -18.67 12.64 -10.61
N ALA A 117 -17.59 12.76 -11.39
CA ALA A 117 -16.32 13.32 -10.92
C ALA A 117 -16.37 14.82 -10.58
N ALA A 118 -17.42 15.52 -11.03
CA ALA A 118 -17.70 16.93 -10.71
C ALA A 118 -18.71 17.08 -9.56
N LEU A 119 -19.33 16.00 -9.08
CA LEU A 119 -20.29 16.04 -7.97
C LEU A 119 -19.65 16.45 -6.65
N PRO A 120 -18.48 15.91 -6.26
CA PRO A 120 -17.71 16.50 -5.18
C PRO A 120 -17.27 17.87 -5.69
N GLY A 121 -17.64 18.94 -4.98
CA GLY A 121 -17.32 20.31 -5.39
C GLY A 121 -15.81 20.54 -5.58
N ALA A 122 -15.42 21.77 -5.87
CA ALA A 122 -14.02 22.09 -6.22
C ALA A 122 -12.99 21.77 -5.12
N ASN A 123 -13.42 21.55 -3.87
CA ASN A 123 -12.55 21.30 -2.72
C ASN A 123 -12.85 19.95 -2.06
N ALA A 124 -11.80 19.27 -1.64
CA ALA A 124 -11.84 18.11 -0.77
C ALA A 124 -10.84 18.26 0.37
N TYR A 125 -10.95 17.37 1.36
CA TYR A 125 -10.18 17.38 2.59
C TYR A 125 -9.51 16.03 2.78
N LEU A 126 -8.19 16.07 2.98
CA LEU A 126 -7.36 14.91 3.27
C LEU A 126 -6.99 14.93 4.75
N PHE A 127 -7.26 13.84 5.47
CA PHE A 127 -6.85 13.68 6.86
C PHE A 127 -5.52 12.93 6.92
N TYR A 128 -4.55 13.49 7.64
CA TYR A 128 -3.27 12.84 7.88
C TYR A 128 -3.32 11.99 9.14
N ARG A 129 -2.96 10.71 9.01
CA ARG A 129 -2.87 9.78 10.13
C ARG A 129 -1.63 10.11 10.98
N PRO A 130 -1.78 10.46 12.27
CA PRO A 130 -0.66 10.84 13.12
C PRO A 130 0.11 9.59 13.59
N LEU A 131 1.41 9.76 13.89
CA LEU A 131 2.18 8.72 14.55
C LEU A 131 1.71 8.50 15.99
N PRO A 132 1.68 7.26 16.50
CA PRO A 132 1.34 6.96 17.88
C PRO A 132 2.21 7.74 18.88
N LYS A 133 1.65 8.14 20.02
CA LYS A 133 2.36 8.95 21.02
C LYS A 133 3.40 8.19 21.86
N ARG A 134 3.81 6.99 21.46
CA ARG A 134 4.79 6.13 22.13
C ARG A 134 6.14 6.15 21.40
N PRO A 135 7.25 5.68 22.02
CA PRO A 135 8.45 5.31 21.26
C PRO A 135 8.07 4.26 20.22
N LEU A 136 8.59 4.41 18.99
CA LEU A 136 8.28 3.52 17.87
C LEU A 136 9.53 2.72 17.51
N SER A 137 9.36 1.42 17.30
CA SER A 137 10.37 0.58 16.66
C SER A 137 10.25 0.67 15.12
N ALA A 138 11.27 0.18 14.39
CA ALA A 138 11.20 0.05 12.94
C ALA A 138 9.99 -0.81 12.48
N ARG A 139 9.63 -1.84 13.27
CA ARG A 139 8.47 -2.70 13.00
C ARG A 139 7.14 -1.97 13.18
N ASP A 140 7.04 -1.10 14.18
CA ASP A 140 5.86 -0.23 14.37
C ASP A 140 5.68 0.74 13.19
N LEU A 141 6.78 1.31 12.69
CA LEU A 141 6.74 2.18 11.51
C LEU A 141 6.33 1.42 10.25
N LEU A 142 6.89 0.23 10.03
CA LEU A 142 6.57 -0.58 8.86
C LEU A 142 5.11 -1.06 8.90
N SER A 143 4.63 -1.54 10.05
CA SER A 143 3.23 -1.93 10.22
C SER A 143 2.27 -0.75 10.09
N PHE A 144 2.64 0.42 10.62
CA PHE A 144 1.89 1.65 10.45
C PHE A 144 1.76 1.99 8.96
N ALA A 145 2.85 1.90 8.21
CA ALA A 145 2.89 2.28 6.80
C ALA A 145 2.26 1.24 5.87
N ALA A 146 2.31 -0.06 6.22
CA ALA A 146 1.69 -1.16 5.47
C ALA A 146 0.16 -1.22 5.62
N GLU A 147 -0.40 -0.51 6.61
CA GLU A 147 -1.84 -0.44 6.80
C GLU A 147 -2.52 0.25 5.60
N GLY A 148 -3.44 -0.46 4.94
CA GLY A 148 -4.09 0.00 3.69
C GLY A 148 -3.37 -0.37 2.40
N LEU A 149 -2.18 -1.00 2.47
CA LEU A 149 -1.39 -1.47 1.31
C LEU A 149 -1.51 -2.97 1.05
N ARG A 150 -2.32 -3.70 1.82
CA ARG A 150 -2.43 -5.17 1.71
C ARG A 150 -2.78 -5.65 0.28
N ALA A 151 -3.67 -4.93 -0.40
CA ALA A 151 -4.04 -5.25 -1.77
C ALA A 151 -2.89 -4.97 -2.76
N ASP A 152 -2.15 -3.88 -2.57
CA ASP A 152 -0.97 -3.54 -3.36
C ASP A 152 0.13 -4.59 -3.18
N PHE A 153 0.41 -5.01 -1.94
CA PHE A 153 1.35 -6.10 -1.64
C PHE A 153 0.91 -7.44 -2.22
N ALA A 154 -0.37 -7.80 -2.11
CA ALA A 154 -0.88 -9.05 -2.68
C ALA A 154 -0.75 -9.06 -4.21
N LEU A 155 -1.06 -7.95 -4.88
CA LEU A 155 -0.88 -7.82 -6.32
C LEU A 155 0.60 -7.86 -6.71
N LEU A 156 1.46 -7.14 -5.99
CA LEU A 156 2.90 -7.15 -6.21
C LEU A 156 3.47 -8.57 -6.12
N ASN A 157 3.10 -9.32 -5.06
CA ASN A 157 3.49 -10.72 -4.91
C ASN A 157 2.98 -11.59 -6.07
N GLY A 158 1.72 -11.41 -6.49
CA GLY A 158 1.16 -12.14 -7.63
C GLY A 158 1.92 -11.90 -8.94
N ILE A 159 2.25 -10.64 -9.24
CA ILE A 159 3.01 -10.28 -10.45
C ILE A 159 4.45 -10.80 -10.35
N ALA A 160 5.09 -10.69 -9.17
CA ALA A 160 6.43 -11.21 -8.96
C ALA A 160 6.51 -12.74 -9.14
N LEU A 161 5.54 -13.49 -8.59
CA LEU A 161 5.44 -14.94 -8.75
C LEU A 161 5.22 -15.33 -10.22
N ALA A 162 4.34 -14.63 -10.94
CA ALA A 162 4.11 -14.87 -12.36
C ALA A 162 5.37 -14.58 -13.20
N GLY A 163 6.07 -13.47 -12.92
CA GLY A 163 7.34 -13.14 -13.55
C GLY A 163 8.43 -14.18 -13.25
N ALA A 164 8.49 -14.69 -12.02
CA ALA A 164 9.44 -15.72 -11.64
C ALA A 164 9.15 -17.08 -12.32
N ALA A 165 7.88 -17.45 -12.49
CA ALA A 165 7.50 -18.62 -13.25
C ALA A 165 7.94 -18.51 -14.73
N LEU A 166 7.86 -17.32 -15.33
CA LEU A 166 8.43 -17.07 -16.66
C LEU A 166 9.96 -17.21 -16.69
N GLY A 167 10.64 -16.91 -15.58
CA GLY A 167 12.08 -17.15 -15.43
C GLY A 167 12.48 -18.61 -15.60
N LEU A 168 11.55 -19.56 -15.39
CA LEU A 168 11.78 -20.99 -15.64
C LEU A 168 11.79 -21.35 -17.13
N LEU A 169 11.35 -20.46 -18.03
CA LEU A 169 11.38 -20.73 -19.47
C LEU A 169 12.80 -21.02 -19.93
N LEU A 170 13.80 -20.29 -19.43
CA LEU A 170 15.19 -20.47 -19.83
C LEU A 170 15.71 -21.89 -19.51
N PRO A 171 15.72 -22.36 -18.24
CA PRO A 171 16.23 -23.69 -17.93
C PRO A 171 15.44 -24.81 -18.62
N VAL A 172 14.10 -24.68 -18.74
CA VAL A 172 13.26 -25.68 -19.43
C VAL A 172 13.57 -25.75 -20.92
N ILE A 173 13.67 -24.60 -21.59
CA ILE A 173 14.00 -24.52 -23.02
C ILE A 173 15.43 -25.02 -23.27
N THR A 174 16.39 -24.65 -22.41
CA THR A 174 17.77 -25.15 -22.51
C THR A 174 17.82 -26.67 -22.37
N GLY A 175 17.09 -27.26 -21.43
CA GLY A 175 16.98 -28.73 -21.32
C GLY A 175 16.42 -29.36 -22.59
N ALA A 176 15.27 -28.86 -23.09
CA ALA A 176 14.66 -29.37 -24.32
C ALA A 176 15.56 -29.21 -25.56
N LEU A 177 16.34 -28.13 -25.61
CA LEU A 177 17.30 -27.85 -26.68
C LEU A 177 18.38 -28.94 -26.74
N PHE A 178 18.99 -29.28 -25.61
CA PHE A 178 20.06 -30.30 -25.54
C PHE A 178 19.51 -31.73 -25.69
N ASP A 179 18.36 -32.03 -25.08
CA ASP A 179 17.85 -33.40 -25.03
C ASP A 179 17.20 -33.84 -26.35
N ARG A 180 16.60 -32.91 -27.11
CA ARG A 180 15.75 -33.24 -28.26
C ARG A 180 16.16 -32.54 -29.56
N VAL A 181 16.32 -31.21 -29.51
CA VAL A 181 16.43 -30.41 -30.75
C VAL A 181 17.81 -30.51 -31.37
N LEU A 182 18.88 -30.40 -30.57
CA LEU A 182 20.26 -30.52 -31.07
C LEU A 182 20.54 -31.91 -31.67
N PRO A 183 20.19 -33.03 -30.98
CA PRO A 183 20.40 -34.36 -31.53
C PRO A 183 19.57 -34.66 -32.79
N ALA A 184 18.35 -34.12 -32.89
CA ALA A 184 17.47 -34.34 -34.03
C ALA A 184 17.81 -33.50 -35.27
N GLY A 185 18.59 -32.41 -35.12
CA GLY A 185 18.92 -31.51 -36.23
C GLY A 185 17.74 -30.71 -36.78
N ASP A 186 16.64 -30.58 -36.02
CA ASP A 186 15.41 -29.93 -36.47
C ASP A 186 15.51 -28.39 -36.34
N HIS A 187 15.88 -27.74 -37.45
CA HIS A 187 15.99 -26.28 -37.53
C HIS A 187 14.66 -25.54 -37.31
N ALA A 188 13.51 -26.17 -37.61
CA ALA A 188 12.21 -25.54 -37.39
C ALA A 188 11.86 -25.49 -35.89
N GLN A 189 12.14 -26.56 -35.15
CA GLN A 189 12.02 -26.56 -33.68
C GLN A 189 12.98 -25.57 -33.03
N LEU A 190 14.21 -25.44 -33.55
CA LEU A 190 15.17 -24.46 -33.04
C LEU A 190 14.66 -23.03 -33.23
N ALA A 191 14.11 -22.69 -34.40
CA ALA A 191 13.51 -21.39 -34.66
C ALA A 191 12.31 -21.11 -33.74
N LEU A 192 11.47 -22.11 -33.48
CA LEU A 192 10.33 -22.00 -32.55
C LEU A 192 10.78 -21.74 -31.11
N LEU A 193 11.78 -22.48 -30.61
CA LEU A 193 12.34 -22.26 -29.27
C LEU A 193 12.99 -20.87 -29.17
N GLY A 194 13.69 -20.42 -30.21
CA GLY A 194 14.24 -19.06 -30.28
C GLY A 194 13.16 -17.98 -30.23
N ALA A 195 12.07 -18.15 -30.99
CA ALA A 195 10.93 -17.24 -30.96
C ALA A 195 10.23 -17.24 -29.58
N LEU A 196 10.10 -18.41 -28.94
CA LEU A 196 9.55 -18.54 -27.59
C LEU A 196 10.41 -17.83 -26.54
N LEU A 197 11.74 -17.95 -26.62
CA LEU A 197 12.68 -17.21 -25.76
C LEU A 197 12.55 -15.70 -25.96
N LEU A 198 12.49 -15.24 -27.21
CA LEU A 198 12.31 -13.82 -27.52
C LEU A 198 11.00 -13.28 -26.92
N ALA A 199 9.89 -14.01 -27.11
CA ALA A 199 8.60 -13.68 -26.51
C ALA A 199 8.67 -13.69 -24.97
N GLY A 200 9.38 -14.65 -24.39
CA GLY A 200 9.63 -14.73 -22.95
C GLY A 200 10.36 -13.50 -22.40
N VAL A 201 11.39 -13.01 -23.09
CA VAL A 201 12.13 -11.80 -22.70
C VAL A 201 11.23 -10.56 -22.74
N VAL A 202 10.43 -10.39 -23.81
CA VAL A 202 9.48 -9.27 -23.92
C VAL A 202 8.45 -9.32 -22.79
N LEU A 203 7.93 -10.51 -22.49
CA LEU A 203 6.97 -10.70 -21.41
C LEU A 203 7.60 -10.41 -20.05
N ALA A 204 8.81 -10.93 -19.78
CA ALA A 204 9.54 -10.66 -18.54
C ALA A 204 9.80 -9.16 -18.35
N ALA A 205 10.15 -8.43 -19.40
CA ALA A 205 10.32 -6.97 -19.37
C ALA A 205 9.00 -6.26 -19.00
N ALA A 206 7.87 -6.71 -19.56
CA ALA A 206 6.56 -6.16 -19.20
C ALA A 206 6.23 -6.42 -17.72
N PHE A 207 6.43 -7.65 -17.21
CA PHE A 207 6.23 -7.97 -15.79
C PHE A 207 7.10 -7.10 -14.88
N ASN A 208 8.37 -6.89 -15.23
CA ASN A 208 9.27 -6.03 -14.46
C ASN A 208 8.80 -4.57 -14.46
N ALA A 209 8.35 -4.05 -15.60
CA ALA A 209 7.76 -2.72 -15.67
C ALA A 209 6.49 -2.58 -14.80
N LEU A 210 5.61 -3.58 -14.80
CA LEU A 210 4.43 -3.60 -13.93
C LEU A 210 4.83 -3.62 -12.44
N CYS A 211 5.79 -4.46 -12.04
CA CYS A 211 6.32 -4.48 -10.68
C CYS A 211 6.87 -3.11 -10.27
N SER A 212 7.69 -2.50 -11.13
CA SER A 212 8.28 -1.17 -10.89
C SER A 212 7.21 -0.09 -10.68
N LEU A 213 6.12 -0.11 -11.46
CA LEU A 213 5.00 0.82 -11.29
C LEU A 213 4.23 0.59 -9.99
N LEU A 214 4.08 -0.66 -9.54
CA LEU A 214 3.46 -0.98 -8.26
C LEU A 214 4.33 -0.55 -7.07
N VAL A 215 5.65 -0.76 -7.16
CA VAL A 215 6.61 -0.29 -6.15
C VAL A 215 6.54 1.24 -6.04
N LEU A 216 6.55 1.96 -7.17
CA LEU A 216 6.40 3.42 -7.18
C LEU A 216 5.08 3.89 -6.54
N ARG A 217 3.99 3.14 -6.75
CA ARG A 217 2.70 3.42 -6.11
C ARG A 217 2.75 3.22 -4.60
N VAL A 218 3.34 2.12 -4.14
CA VAL A 218 3.54 1.81 -2.72
C VAL A 218 4.39 2.90 -2.07
N GLU A 219 5.53 3.23 -2.67
CA GLU A 219 6.41 4.32 -2.26
C GLU A 219 5.68 5.66 -2.09
N GLY A 220 4.90 6.07 -3.10
CA GLY A 220 4.16 7.33 -3.03
C GLY A 220 3.12 7.37 -1.89
N ARG A 221 2.51 6.23 -1.56
CA ARG A 221 1.58 6.11 -0.42
C ARG A 221 2.32 6.14 0.92
N LEU A 222 3.47 5.49 1.00
CA LEU A 222 4.33 5.56 2.18
C LEU A 222 4.76 7.01 2.44
N ASP A 223 5.20 7.74 1.41
CA ASP A 223 5.59 9.15 1.53
C ASP A 223 4.43 10.04 1.97
N ALA A 224 3.26 9.87 1.36
CA ALA A 224 2.06 10.64 1.68
C ALA A 224 1.57 10.42 3.12
N THR A 225 2.00 9.34 3.78
CA THR A 225 1.59 8.98 5.14
C THR A 225 2.70 9.28 6.16
N LEU A 226 3.91 8.76 5.95
CA LEU A 226 5.01 8.83 6.90
C LEU A 226 5.58 10.23 7.04
N GLN A 227 5.79 10.94 5.93
CA GLN A 227 6.45 12.24 5.96
C GLN A 227 5.60 13.28 6.71
N PRO A 228 4.29 13.48 6.43
CA PRO A 228 3.46 14.39 7.21
C PRO A 228 3.33 13.97 8.68
N ALA A 229 3.28 12.66 8.96
CA ALA A 229 3.14 12.16 10.31
C ALA A 229 4.42 12.35 11.15
N LEU A 230 5.59 12.20 10.53
CA LEU A 230 6.88 12.54 11.13
C LEU A 230 6.93 14.04 11.45
N PHE A 231 6.62 14.91 10.48
CA PHE A 231 6.63 16.35 10.71
C PHE A 231 5.61 16.77 11.77
N ASP A 232 4.42 16.17 11.81
CA ASP A 232 3.45 16.41 12.90
C ASP A 232 4.02 16.01 14.26
N ARG A 233 4.70 14.87 14.35
CA ARG A 233 5.34 14.41 15.59
C ARG A 233 6.45 15.35 16.03
N LEU A 234 7.34 15.74 15.13
CA LEU A 234 8.46 16.65 15.38
C LEU A 234 7.98 18.00 15.90
N LEU A 235 6.98 18.60 15.24
CA LEU A 235 6.43 19.90 15.64
C LEU A 235 5.68 19.87 16.98
N ARG A 236 5.31 18.69 17.49
CA ARG A 236 4.66 18.52 18.79
C ARG A 236 5.64 18.20 19.92
N LEU A 237 6.94 18.10 19.64
CA LEU A 237 7.94 17.82 20.67
C LEU A 237 8.14 19.03 21.60
N PRO A 238 8.41 18.80 22.90
CA PRO A 238 8.63 19.89 23.84
C PRO A 238 9.96 20.60 23.56
N ALA A 239 10.05 21.89 23.93
CA ALA A 239 11.25 22.71 23.72
C ALA A 239 12.53 22.11 24.33
N ALA A 240 12.40 21.27 25.38
CA ALA A 240 13.53 20.56 25.98
C ALA A 240 14.26 19.62 25.00
N PHE A 241 13.52 18.96 24.10
CA PHE A 241 14.09 18.06 23.10
C PHE A 241 14.99 18.82 22.10
N PHE A 242 14.55 20.01 21.68
CA PHE A 242 15.28 20.86 20.74
C PHE A 242 16.53 21.49 21.36
N ARG A 243 16.62 21.57 22.70
CA ARG A 243 17.84 22.03 23.39
C ARG A 243 18.93 20.96 23.44
N SER A 244 18.56 19.68 23.46
CA SER A 244 19.51 18.56 23.55
C SER A 244 19.89 17.96 22.19
N THR A 245 19.27 18.40 21.10
CA THR A 245 19.42 17.81 19.76
C THR A 245 19.85 18.87 18.77
N THR A 246 20.94 18.65 18.03
CA THR A 246 21.39 19.60 17.01
C THR A 246 20.48 19.57 15.79
N ALA A 247 20.44 20.66 15.03
CA ALA A 247 19.68 20.70 13.77
C ALA A 247 20.19 19.66 12.76
N GLY A 248 21.49 19.35 12.77
CA GLY A 248 22.11 18.31 11.94
C GLY A 248 21.61 16.90 12.27
N ASP A 249 21.70 16.50 13.55
CA ASP A 249 21.22 15.19 14.01
C ASP A 249 19.71 15.02 13.76
N LEU A 250 18.93 16.08 13.99
CA LEU A 250 17.49 16.04 13.69
C LEU A 250 17.21 15.87 12.19
N SER A 251 17.99 16.54 11.33
CA SER A 251 17.85 16.42 9.89
C SER A 251 18.23 15.03 9.40
N GLU A 252 19.33 14.45 9.89
CA GLU A 252 19.73 13.08 9.56
C GLU A 252 18.66 12.06 9.97
N ARG A 253 18.10 12.17 11.18
CA ARG A 253 17.02 11.28 11.64
C ARG A 253 15.74 11.44 10.83
N ALA A 254 15.39 12.67 10.48
CA ALA A 254 14.19 12.95 9.68
C ALA A 254 14.35 12.42 8.23
N LEU A 255 15.53 12.60 7.64
CA LEU A 255 15.85 12.13 6.29
C LEU A 255 16.13 10.62 6.24
N GLY A 256 16.52 10.00 7.35
CA GLY A 256 16.75 8.56 7.46
C GLY A 256 15.53 7.71 7.08
N ILE A 257 14.30 8.24 7.19
CA ILE A 257 13.09 7.58 6.66
C ILE A 257 13.20 7.36 5.15
N GLY A 258 13.77 8.32 4.42
CA GLY A 258 14.02 8.19 2.99
C GLY A 258 15.01 7.07 2.68
N SER A 259 16.06 6.89 3.48
CA SER A 259 17.00 5.78 3.34
C SER A 259 16.33 4.42 3.60
N VAL A 260 15.49 4.32 4.63
CA VAL A 260 14.70 3.10 4.89
C VAL A 260 13.77 2.77 3.71
N LYS A 261 13.18 3.80 3.09
CA LYS A 261 12.35 3.64 1.89
C LYS A 261 13.16 3.08 0.71
N LEU A 262 14.36 3.59 0.45
CA LEU A 262 15.21 3.09 -0.64
C LEU A 262 15.56 1.61 -0.43
N ILE A 263 15.95 1.23 0.78
CA ILE A 263 16.23 -0.17 1.15
C ILE A 263 14.98 -1.04 0.96
N LEU A 264 13.81 -0.57 1.41
CA LEU A 264 12.56 -1.29 1.24
C LEU A 264 12.19 -1.47 -0.25
N SER A 265 12.42 -0.45 -1.06
CA SER A 265 12.07 -0.45 -2.48
C SER A 265 12.96 -1.39 -3.28
N ASP A 266 14.26 -1.43 -2.95
CA ASP A 266 15.21 -2.40 -3.48
C ASP A 266 14.83 -3.84 -3.06
N ALA A 267 14.51 -4.04 -1.79
CA ALA A 267 14.05 -5.34 -1.29
C ALA A 267 12.76 -5.82 -1.97
N LEU A 268 11.81 -4.92 -2.25
CA LEU A 268 10.56 -5.25 -2.93
C LEU A 268 10.73 -5.48 -4.44
N THR A 269 11.68 -4.82 -5.09
CA THR A 269 11.89 -4.95 -6.54
C THR A 269 12.82 -6.13 -6.85
N ASN A 270 14.01 -6.12 -6.25
CA ASN A 270 15.06 -7.10 -6.54
C ASN A 270 14.99 -8.29 -5.60
N GLY A 271 14.80 -8.05 -4.29
CA GLY A 271 14.75 -9.10 -3.29
C GLY A 271 13.58 -10.06 -3.51
N LEU A 272 12.36 -9.53 -3.68
CA LEU A 272 11.16 -10.33 -3.89
C LEU A 272 11.23 -11.15 -5.19
N LEU A 273 11.68 -10.53 -6.30
CA LEU A 273 11.81 -11.21 -7.58
C LEU A 273 12.87 -12.31 -7.50
N SER A 274 14.03 -12.02 -6.91
CA SER A 274 15.11 -13.00 -6.73
C SER A 274 14.68 -14.16 -5.83
N ALA A 275 13.95 -13.87 -4.74
CA ALA A 275 13.39 -14.89 -3.86
C ALA A 275 12.38 -15.79 -4.59
N ALA A 276 11.50 -15.19 -5.41
CA ALA A 276 10.53 -15.94 -6.20
C ALA A 276 11.24 -16.82 -7.26
N ILE A 277 12.19 -16.27 -8.02
CA ILE A 277 12.97 -17.01 -9.01
C ILE A 277 13.75 -18.15 -8.35
N SER A 278 14.38 -17.88 -7.20
CA SER A 278 15.12 -18.89 -6.45
C SER A 278 14.22 -20.01 -5.95
N LEU A 279 13.02 -19.69 -5.44
CA LEU A 279 12.04 -20.69 -5.02
C LEU A 279 11.64 -21.61 -6.19
N PHE A 280 11.33 -21.04 -7.35
CA PHE A 280 10.96 -21.82 -8.54
C PHE A 280 12.12 -22.69 -9.05
N ASN A 281 13.35 -22.17 -9.06
CA ASN A 281 14.52 -22.96 -9.43
C ASN A 281 14.80 -24.09 -8.44
N LEU A 282 14.60 -23.85 -7.14
CA LEU A 282 14.73 -24.89 -6.11
C LEU A 282 13.69 -26.00 -6.32
N ILE A 283 12.44 -25.65 -6.64
CA ILE A 283 11.38 -26.62 -6.98
C ILE A 283 11.79 -27.44 -8.20
N LEU A 284 12.30 -26.79 -9.25
CA LEU A 284 12.77 -27.47 -10.46
C LEU A 284 13.93 -28.42 -10.15
N LEU A 285 14.91 -27.99 -9.36
CA LEU A 285 16.04 -28.82 -8.94
C LEU A 285 15.58 -30.06 -8.15
N LEU A 286 14.64 -29.89 -7.21
CA LEU A 286 14.04 -30.99 -6.45
C LEU A 286 13.27 -31.97 -7.33
N ALA A 287 12.61 -31.47 -8.39
CA ALA A 287 11.84 -32.31 -9.32
C ALA A 287 12.74 -33.13 -10.25
N TYR A 288 13.90 -32.60 -10.64
CA TYR A 288 14.86 -33.30 -11.52
C TYR A 288 15.69 -34.32 -10.74
N GLU A 289 16.36 -33.90 -9.66
CA GLU A 289 17.38 -34.70 -8.97
C GLU A 289 17.34 -34.40 -7.45
N PRO A 290 16.46 -35.07 -6.68
CA PRO A 290 16.29 -34.79 -5.24
C PRO A 290 17.55 -35.09 -4.42
N ALA A 291 18.42 -35.99 -4.89
CA ALA A 291 19.68 -36.34 -4.24
C ALA A 291 20.69 -35.19 -4.27
N LEU A 292 20.72 -34.39 -5.34
CA LEU A 292 21.58 -33.22 -5.49
C LEU A 292 20.94 -31.94 -4.91
N ALA A 293 19.61 -31.91 -4.85
CA ALA A 293 18.87 -30.75 -4.36
C ALA A 293 19.06 -30.49 -2.86
N LEU A 294 19.15 -31.53 -2.02
CA LEU A 294 19.33 -31.40 -0.57
C LEU A 294 20.65 -30.69 -0.19
N PRO A 295 21.84 -31.12 -0.69
CA PRO A 295 23.09 -30.38 -0.47
C PRO A 295 23.03 -28.94 -0.97
N GLY A 296 22.42 -28.71 -2.15
CA GLY A 296 22.25 -27.38 -2.72
C GLY A 296 21.36 -26.47 -1.85
N ALA A 297 20.26 -27.00 -1.31
CA ALA A 297 19.36 -26.27 -0.42
C ALA A 297 20.04 -25.89 0.91
N VAL A 298 20.86 -26.80 1.47
CA VAL A 298 21.67 -26.53 2.68
C VAL A 298 22.70 -25.42 2.41
N LEU A 299 23.38 -25.47 1.26
CA LEU A 299 24.33 -24.43 0.86
C LEU A 299 23.63 -23.07 0.70
N TYR A 300 22.47 -23.05 0.04
CA TYR A 300 21.67 -21.85 -0.16
C TYR A 300 21.18 -21.24 1.17
N ALA A 301 20.67 -22.09 2.08
CA ALA A 301 20.27 -21.67 3.42
C ALA A 301 21.46 -21.15 4.25
N GLY A 302 22.64 -21.78 4.09
CA GLY A 302 23.88 -21.33 4.72
C GLY A 302 24.33 -19.95 4.23
N VAL A 303 24.24 -19.67 2.92
CA VAL A 303 24.53 -18.35 2.35
C VAL A 303 23.56 -17.29 2.87
N LEU A 304 22.25 -17.59 2.89
CA LEU A 304 21.24 -16.67 3.44
C LEU A 304 21.46 -16.41 4.94
N GLY A 305 21.80 -17.44 5.71
CA GLY A 305 22.15 -17.31 7.12
C GLY A 305 23.40 -16.46 7.33
N GLY A 306 24.44 -16.66 6.51
CA GLY A 306 25.68 -15.88 6.57
C GLY A 306 25.47 -14.41 6.24
N VAL A 307 24.68 -14.10 5.21
CA VAL A 307 24.31 -12.70 4.87
C VAL A 307 23.48 -12.07 5.98
N GLY A 308 22.56 -12.82 6.60
CA GLY A 308 21.76 -12.33 7.73
C GLY A 308 22.58 -12.02 8.99
N VAL A 309 23.69 -12.72 9.21
CA VAL A 309 24.60 -12.49 10.35
C VAL A 309 25.61 -11.37 10.06
N ALA A 310 26.07 -11.24 8.82
CA ALA A 310 26.99 -10.16 8.42
C ALA A 310 26.30 -8.79 8.29
N GLY A 311 24.98 -8.77 8.09
CA GLY A 311 24.18 -7.54 7.98
C GLY A 311 23.50 -7.08 9.27
N ALA A 312 23.67 -7.80 10.38
CA ALA A 312 23.16 -7.45 11.71
C ALA A 312 24.25 -6.79 12.57
#